data_AF-A0A1M6WQS8-F1
#
_entry.id   AF-A0A1M6WQS8-F1
#
_cell.length_a   1.000
_cell.length_b   1.000
_cell.length_c   1.000
_cell.angle_alpha   90.00
_cell.angle_beta   90.00
_cell.angle_gamma   90.00
#
_symmetry.space_group_name_H-M   'P 1'
#
loop_
_entity.id
_entity.type
_entity.pdbx_description
1 polymer ?
#
loop_
_entity_poly.entity_id
_entity_poly.type
_entity_poly.pdbx_seq_one_letter_code
_entity_poly.pdbx_strand_id
1 'polypeptide(L)'
;MTIKRHRSVGSIKNELLQKSREAMLSAVQIYNNPSIQFKSETYIVLSIIAWTYLLHAYYRKEKIDYSYYKLSPKGRKIYDKTKHGAVKHWELERCLDEKRCPLQNDVKENLKFLIGIRHEIEHQMTSKIDDAISSKFQACCINFDRFISTEFDTRFSIRNHLSVSLQFSSLTEPQVKQLKDMTDLPKNIEAYIKDFDDKLPQDVYESPNYAYRVFFVGKSVNHKGQADKVISFISADSPEAEGLNKSYCLIKEQEKKKYLPKQIVEMMKKEGYKKINYHHFACCWKEIDGKNPQKKLGVLIGERQWFWYDGILPLIREYCKKNKL
;
A
#
# COMPACT_ATOMS: atom_id res chain seq x y z
N MET A 1 3.65 45.08 -41.83
CA MET A 1 4.05 43.70 -41.44
C MET A 1 3.08 43.19 -40.39
N THR A 2 2.15 42.33 -40.77
CA THR A 2 1.19 41.69 -39.86
C THR A 2 1.94 40.63 -39.06
N ILE A 3 2.10 40.85 -37.75
CA ILE A 3 2.66 39.87 -36.83
C ILE A 3 1.74 38.64 -36.86
N LYS A 4 2.18 37.59 -37.55
CA LYS A 4 1.50 36.29 -37.58
C LYS A 4 1.58 35.72 -36.16
N ARG A 5 0.52 35.88 -35.37
CA ARG A 5 0.38 35.18 -34.09
C ARG A 5 0.45 33.68 -34.36
N HIS A 6 1.55 33.05 -33.97
CA HIS A 6 1.67 31.59 -33.92
C HIS A 6 0.65 31.10 -32.88
N ARG A 7 -0.55 30.71 -33.31
CA ARG A 7 -1.50 30.03 -32.43
C ARG A 7 -0.98 28.60 -32.22
N SER A 8 -0.10 28.40 -31.25
CA SER A 8 0.20 27.07 -30.70
C SER A 8 -0.83 26.66 -29.63
N VAL A 9 -2.08 27.13 -29.74
CA VAL A 9 -3.11 26.83 -28.74
C VAL A 9 -3.74 25.49 -29.10
N GLY A 10 -3.08 24.40 -28.71
CA GLY A 10 -3.81 23.18 -28.45
C GLY A 10 -4.93 23.46 -27.44
N SER A 11 -6.04 22.71 -27.48
CA SER A 11 -7.06 22.83 -26.44
C SER A 11 -6.39 22.68 -25.07
N ILE A 12 -6.65 23.58 -24.11
CA ILE A 12 -6.09 23.48 -22.75
C ILE A 12 -6.35 22.09 -22.13
N LYS A 13 -7.44 21.43 -22.53
CA LYS A 13 -7.70 20.02 -22.22
C LYS A 13 -6.55 19.10 -22.66
N ASN A 14 -6.09 19.23 -23.90
CA ASN A 14 -5.00 18.41 -24.45
C ASN A 14 -3.66 18.72 -23.75
N GLU A 15 -3.43 19.99 -23.39
CA GLU A 15 -2.26 20.37 -22.61
C GLU A 15 -2.28 19.72 -21.22
N LEU A 16 -3.42 19.74 -20.54
CA LEU A 16 -3.63 19.06 -19.26
C LEU A 16 -3.40 17.55 -19.39
N LEU A 17 -3.93 16.91 -20.43
CA LEU A 17 -3.72 15.48 -20.69
C LEU A 17 -2.24 15.15 -20.93
N GLN A 18 -1.54 15.95 -21.72
CA GLN A 18 -0.12 15.74 -21.99
C GLN A 18 0.71 15.88 -20.71
N LYS A 19 0.48 16.95 -19.94
CA LYS A 19 1.16 17.18 -18.66
C LYS A 19 0.83 16.13 -17.61
N SER A 20 -0.42 15.70 -17.56
CA SER A 20 -0.89 14.60 -16.70
C SER A 20 -0.14 13.30 -17.01
N ARG A 21 -0.07 12.95 -18.29
CA ARG A 21 0.63 11.76 -18.78
C ARG A 21 2.14 11.83 -18.50
N GLU A 22 2.78 12.95 -18.79
CA GLU A 22 4.20 13.16 -18.51
C GLU A 22 4.51 13.04 -17.00
N ALA A 23 3.71 13.67 -16.14
CA ALA A 23 3.87 13.59 -14.70
C ALA A 23 3.76 12.13 -14.19
N MET A 24 2.77 11.37 -14.66
CA MET A 24 2.62 9.96 -14.27
C MET A 24 3.78 9.10 -14.79
N LEU A 25 4.22 9.31 -16.05
CA LEU A 25 5.37 8.59 -16.61
C LEU A 25 6.67 8.91 -15.85
N SER A 26 6.87 10.15 -15.44
CA SER A 26 8.01 10.54 -14.61
C SER A 26 7.94 9.89 -13.22
N ALA A 27 6.76 9.85 -12.60
CA ALA A 27 6.54 9.16 -11.33
C ALA A 27 6.99 7.70 -11.43
N VAL A 28 6.51 6.99 -12.45
CA VAL A 28 6.83 5.59 -12.70
C VAL A 28 8.32 5.39 -12.97
N GLN A 29 8.95 6.21 -13.81
CA GLN A 29 10.38 6.08 -14.12
C GLN A 29 11.25 6.29 -12.89
N ILE A 30 10.94 7.27 -12.05
CA ILE A 30 11.68 7.54 -10.82
C ILE A 30 11.52 6.39 -9.83
N TYR A 31 10.30 5.86 -9.67
CA TYR A 31 10.04 4.72 -8.79
C TYR A 31 10.82 3.46 -9.18
N ASN A 32 11.08 3.26 -10.47
CA ASN A 32 11.84 2.10 -10.95
C ASN A 32 13.34 2.27 -10.92
N ASN A 33 13.85 3.47 -10.64
CA ASN A 33 15.29 3.69 -10.61
C ASN A 33 15.84 3.21 -9.26
N PRO A 34 16.64 2.11 -9.22
CA PRO A 34 17.15 1.56 -7.97
C PRO A 34 18.15 2.48 -7.27
N SER A 35 18.71 3.45 -7.99
CA SER A 35 19.67 4.42 -7.45
C SER A 35 19.00 5.56 -6.67
N ILE A 36 17.68 5.72 -6.80
CA ILE A 36 16.94 6.80 -6.12
C ILE A 36 16.37 6.26 -4.81
N GLN A 37 16.75 6.89 -3.70
CA GLN A 37 16.23 6.54 -2.37
C GLN A 37 14.87 7.22 -2.08
N PHE A 38 14.67 8.45 -2.56
CA PHE A 38 13.47 9.26 -2.35
C PHE A 38 12.35 8.94 -3.38
N LYS A 39 12.27 7.69 -3.81
CA LYS A 39 11.51 7.30 -5.00
C LYS A 39 10.02 7.17 -4.74
N SER A 40 9.60 6.73 -3.56
CA SER A 40 8.19 6.61 -3.18
C SER A 40 7.54 7.97 -2.95
N GLU A 41 8.25 8.86 -2.29
CA GLU A 41 7.83 10.22 -2.01
C GLU A 41 7.68 10.99 -3.33
N THR A 42 8.67 10.86 -4.22
CA THR A 42 8.60 11.46 -5.56
C THR A 42 7.46 10.87 -6.37
N TYR A 43 7.25 9.55 -6.30
CA TYR A 43 6.13 8.89 -6.97
C TYR A 43 4.79 9.46 -6.49
N ILE A 44 4.58 9.58 -5.18
CA ILE A 44 3.33 10.09 -4.59
C ILE A 44 3.05 11.51 -5.07
N VAL A 45 4.04 12.41 -4.97
CA VAL A 45 3.88 13.82 -5.37
C VAL A 45 3.53 13.93 -6.84
N LEU A 46 4.28 13.26 -7.72
CA LEU A 46 4.05 13.32 -9.16
C LEU A 46 2.74 12.64 -9.56
N SER A 47 2.35 11.54 -8.91
CA SER A 47 1.08 10.86 -9.16
C SER A 47 -0.12 11.73 -8.76
N ILE A 48 -0.06 12.44 -7.64
CA ILE A 48 -1.11 13.38 -7.22
C ILE A 48 -1.25 14.52 -8.25
N ILE A 49 -0.13 15.07 -8.74
CA ILE A 49 -0.15 16.10 -9.79
C ILE A 49 -0.76 15.55 -11.08
N ALA A 50 -0.36 14.35 -11.49
CA ALA A 50 -0.86 13.69 -12.68
C ALA A 50 -2.38 13.49 -12.64
N TRP A 51 -2.91 12.96 -11.53
CA TRP A 51 -4.34 12.79 -11.30
C TRP A 51 -5.10 14.12 -11.21
N THR A 52 -4.50 15.15 -10.62
CA THR A 52 -5.08 16.50 -10.59
C THR A 52 -5.32 17.01 -12.01
N TYR A 53 -4.29 16.96 -12.87
CA TYR A 53 -4.41 17.40 -14.26
C TYR A 53 -5.36 16.52 -15.08
N LEU A 54 -5.42 15.21 -14.79
CA LEU A 54 -6.34 14.29 -15.47
C LEU A 54 -7.80 14.64 -15.15
N LEU A 55 -8.12 14.86 -13.87
CA LEU A 55 -9.46 15.26 -13.46
C LEU A 55 -9.82 16.68 -13.94
N HIS A 56 -8.87 17.62 -13.96
CA HIS A 56 -9.09 18.94 -14.56
C HIS A 56 -9.42 18.83 -16.06
N ALA A 57 -8.73 17.96 -16.79
CA ALA A 57 -9.04 17.70 -18.19
C ALA A 57 -10.45 17.11 -18.34
N TYR A 58 -10.87 16.23 -17.43
CA TYR A 58 -12.20 15.63 -17.40
C TYR A 58 -13.28 16.67 -17.11
N TYR A 59 -13.13 17.46 -16.05
CA TYR A 59 -14.08 18.52 -15.72
C TYR A 59 -14.18 19.54 -16.85
N ARG A 60 -13.08 19.85 -17.54
CA ARG A 60 -13.11 20.73 -18.71
C ARG A 60 -13.89 20.11 -19.88
N LYS A 61 -13.74 18.80 -20.13
CA LYS A 61 -14.51 18.04 -21.12
C LYS A 61 -16.01 18.10 -20.80
N GLU A 62 -16.37 17.91 -19.54
CA GLU A 62 -17.75 17.90 -19.03
C GLU A 62 -18.31 19.30 -18.70
N LYS A 63 -17.56 20.37 -18.99
CA LYS A 63 -17.93 21.77 -18.70
C LYS A 63 -18.24 22.04 -17.21
N ILE A 64 -17.55 21.34 -16.33
CA ILE A 64 -17.58 21.52 -14.88
C ILE A 64 -16.54 22.59 -14.50
N ASP A 65 -16.98 23.63 -13.81
CA ASP A 65 -16.10 24.69 -13.29
C ASP A 65 -15.41 24.21 -12.01
N TYR A 66 -14.13 23.83 -12.15
CA TYR A 66 -13.27 23.31 -11.09
C TYR A 66 -12.44 24.40 -10.39
N SER A 67 -12.95 25.64 -10.38
CA SER A 67 -12.30 26.77 -9.71
C SER A 67 -12.87 26.98 -8.31
N TYR A 68 -12.07 27.54 -7.42
CA TYR A 68 -12.57 28.10 -6.16
C TYR A 68 -13.32 29.40 -6.45
N TYR A 69 -14.57 29.48 -6.00
CA TYR A 69 -15.37 30.69 -6.08
C TYR A 69 -16.35 30.77 -4.92
N LYS A 70 -16.78 32.00 -4.62
CA LYS A 70 -17.89 32.30 -3.73
C LYS A 70 -19.02 32.91 -4.55
N LEU A 71 -20.26 32.65 -4.16
CA LEU A 71 -21.40 33.33 -4.77
C LEU A 71 -21.60 34.68 -4.08
N SER A 72 -21.63 35.73 -4.89
CA SER A 72 -22.08 37.05 -4.42
C SER A 72 -23.56 37.01 -4.03
N PRO A 73 -24.06 38.01 -3.26
CA PRO A 73 -25.48 38.14 -2.97
C PRO A 73 -26.38 38.23 -4.23
N LYS A 74 -25.80 38.62 -5.37
CA LYS A 74 -26.48 38.72 -6.68
C LYS A 74 -26.31 37.45 -7.54
N GLY A 75 -25.83 36.34 -6.97
CA GLY A 75 -25.67 35.06 -7.66
C GLY A 75 -24.47 34.97 -8.62
N ARG A 76 -23.65 36.02 -8.75
CA ARG A 76 -22.43 35.98 -9.58
C ARG A 76 -21.29 35.28 -8.87
N LYS A 77 -20.50 34.48 -9.61
CA LYS A 77 -19.28 33.84 -9.11
C LYS A 77 -18.17 34.86 -8.92
N ILE A 78 -17.61 34.90 -7.71
CA ILE A 78 -16.39 35.64 -7.36
C ILE A 78 -15.30 34.61 -7.16
N TYR A 79 -14.36 34.55 -8.11
CA TYR A 79 -13.27 33.56 -8.09
C TYR A 79 -12.19 33.93 -7.08
N ASP A 80 -11.75 32.92 -6.33
CA ASP A 80 -10.58 33.06 -5.46
C ASP A 80 -9.31 33.11 -6.32
N LYS A 81 -8.40 34.02 -5.97
CA LYS A 81 -7.15 34.24 -6.70
C LYS A 81 -5.94 33.91 -5.86
N THR A 82 -4.86 33.49 -6.51
CA THR A 82 -3.54 33.35 -5.90
C THR A 82 -2.97 34.73 -5.57
N LYS A 83 -1.87 34.74 -4.82
CA LYS A 83 -1.11 35.95 -4.46
C LYS A 83 -0.76 36.82 -5.69
N HIS A 84 -0.61 36.18 -6.86
CA HIS A 84 -0.25 36.80 -8.13
C HIS A 84 -1.44 36.94 -9.09
N GLY A 85 -2.68 36.84 -8.61
CA GLY A 85 -3.89 37.16 -9.37
C GLY A 85 -4.43 36.06 -10.30
N ALA A 86 -3.80 34.88 -10.35
CA ALA A 86 -4.32 33.74 -11.11
C ALA A 86 -5.50 33.08 -10.38
N VAL A 87 -6.48 32.56 -11.10
CA VAL A 87 -7.61 31.84 -10.49
C VAL A 87 -7.12 30.56 -9.82
N LYS A 88 -7.58 30.32 -8.58
CA LYS A 88 -7.30 29.07 -7.87
C LYS A 88 -8.20 27.96 -8.39
N HIS A 89 -7.59 26.88 -8.85
CA HIS A 89 -8.29 25.64 -9.21
C HIS A 89 -8.27 24.66 -8.04
N TRP A 90 -9.20 23.71 -8.04
CA TRP A 90 -9.25 22.63 -7.06
C TRP A 90 -8.00 21.77 -7.09
N GLU A 91 -7.48 21.45 -5.91
CA GLU A 91 -6.55 20.36 -5.68
C GLU A 91 -7.22 18.99 -5.84
N LEU A 92 -6.42 17.92 -5.88
CA LEU A 92 -6.92 16.56 -6.10
C LEU A 92 -8.00 16.16 -5.09
N GLU A 93 -7.77 16.41 -3.80
CA GLU A 93 -8.72 16.04 -2.74
C GLU A 93 -10.11 16.64 -3.00
N ARG A 94 -10.18 17.95 -3.27
CA ARG A 94 -11.43 18.62 -3.64
C ARG A 94 -12.05 18.08 -4.93
N CYS A 95 -11.24 17.67 -5.91
CA CYS A 95 -11.74 16.99 -7.11
C CYS A 95 -12.41 15.66 -6.75
N LEU A 96 -11.81 14.85 -5.87
CA LEU A 96 -12.35 13.54 -5.47
C LEU A 96 -13.69 13.66 -4.74
N ASP A 97 -13.85 14.71 -3.93
CA ASP A 97 -15.06 15.00 -3.16
C ASP A 97 -16.18 15.68 -3.97
N GLU A 98 -15.90 16.14 -5.19
CA GLU A 98 -16.95 16.66 -6.08
C GLU A 98 -17.93 15.54 -6.47
N LYS A 99 -19.23 15.83 -6.35
CA LYS A 99 -20.30 14.85 -6.61
C LYS A 99 -20.27 14.27 -8.04
N ARG A 100 -19.78 15.06 -9.00
CA ARG A 100 -19.63 14.70 -10.41
C ARG A 100 -18.27 14.08 -10.74
N CYS A 101 -17.47 13.73 -9.73
CA CYS A 101 -16.23 13.01 -9.96
C CYS A 101 -16.53 11.61 -10.52
N PRO A 102 -15.93 11.23 -11.66
CA PRO A 102 -16.28 9.99 -12.38
C PRO A 102 -15.66 8.72 -11.78
N LEU A 103 -14.80 8.87 -10.78
CA LEU A 103 -14.06 7.76 -10.21
C LEU A 103 -14.94 6.92 -9.27
N GLN A 104 -14.74 5.61 -9.30
CA GLN A 104 -15.33 4.68 -8.34
C GLN A 104 -14.76 4.91 -6.94
N ASN A 105 -15.49 4.48 -5.91
CA ASN A 105 -15.12 4.75 -4.52
C ASN A 105 -13.76 4.17 -4.14
N ASP A 106 -13.47 2.94 -4.54
CA ASP A 106 -12.18 2.27 -4.31
C ASP A 106 -10.98 3.00 -4.92
N VAL A 107 -11.13 3.53 -6.14
CA VAL A 107 -10.11 4.40 -6.77
C VAL A 107 -9.94 5.69 -5.98
N LYS A 108 -11.04 6.31 -5.52
CA LYS A 108 -10.98 7.53 -4.69
C LYS A 108 -10.25 7.25 -3.38
N GLU A 109 -10.54 6.15 -2.70
CA GLU A 109 -9.88 5.78 -1.45
C GLU A 109 -8.39 5.48 -1.64
N ASN A 110 -7.99 4.89 -2.78
CA ASN A 110 -6.57 4.76 -3.12
C ASN A 110 -5.89 6.14 -3.23
N LEU A 111 -6.51 7.09 -3.92
CA LEU A 111 -5.95 8.43 -4.10
C LEU A 111 -5.95 9.25 -2.80
N LYS A 112 -7.00 9.15 -1.98
CA LYS A 112 -7.07 9.75 -0.63
C LYS A 112 -5.99 9.19 0.28
N PHE A 113 -5.77 7.87 0.22
CA PHE A 113 -4.67 7.23 0.94
C PHE A 113 -3.32 7.85 0.57
N LEU A 114 -3.03 8.03 -0.73
CA LEU A 114 -1.78 8.65 -1.20
C LEU A 114 -1.64 10.12 -0.77
N ILE A 115 -2.74 10.87 -0.77
CA ILE A 115 -2.76 12.26 -0.28
C ILE A 115 -2.43 12.31 1.21
N GLY A 116 -3.02 11.44 2.04
CA GLY A 116 -2.71 11.41 3.47
C GLY A 116 -1.27 10.96 3.75
N ILE A 117 -0.76 9.96 3.03
CA ILE A 117 0.67 9.58 3.13
C ILE A 117 1.58 10.76 2.76
N ARG A 118 1.25 11.55 1.73
CA ARG A 118 2.03 12.76 1.39
C ARG A 118 2.15 13.70 2.59
N HIS A 119 1.06 13.95 3.31
CA HIS A 119 1.08 14.80 4.50
C HIS A 119 2.00 14.23 5.59
N GLU A 120 1.92 12.93 5.85
CA GLU A 120 2.77 12.29 6.86
C GLU A 120 4.27 12.36 6.50
N ILE A 121 4.61 12.20 5.23
CA ILE A 121 5.99 12.32 4.72
C ILE A 121 6.48 13.77 4.77
N GLU A 122 5.64 14.74 4.38
CA GLU A 122 5.99 16.17 4.41
C GLU A 122 6.33 16.64 5.83
N HIS A 123 5.70 16.05 6.84
CA HIS A 123 5.94 16.38 8.24
C HIS A 123 7.07 15.59 8.90
N GLN A 124 7.48 14.42 8.37
CA GLN A 124 8.57 13.61 8.95
C GLN A 124 9.43 12.89 7.90
N MET A 125 10.75 13.04 8.04
CA MET A 125 11.72 12.32 7.22
C MET A 125 11.56 10.81 7.42
N THR A 126 11.27 10.10 6.33
CA THR A 126 11.01 8.66 6.35
C THR A 126 12.07 7.95 5.51
N SER A 127 12.61 6.84 6.02
CA SER A 127 13.49 5.96 5.27
C SER A 127 12.76 4.64 5.02
N LYS A 128 12.35 4.39 3.77
CA LYS A 128 11.79 3.11 3.26
C LYS A 128 10.31 2.85 3.59
N ILE A 129 9.42 3.44 2.80
CA ILE A 129 7.98 3.13 2.79
C ILE A 129 7.58 2.17 1.66
N ASP A 130 8.46 2.00 0.67
CA ASP A 130 8.19 1.40 -0.64
C ASP A 130 7.48 0.05 -0.54
N ASP A 131 7.98 -0.86 0.29
CA ASP A 131 7.45 -2.22 0.38
C ASP A 131 6.03 -2.24 0.96
N ALA A 132 5.75 -1.39 1.96
CA ALA A 132 4.46 -1.33 2.64
C ALA A 132 3.34 -0.78 1.74
N ILE A 133 3.67 0.14 0.83
CA ILE A 133 2.67 0.87 0.03
C ILE A 133 2.78 0.63 -1.48
N SER A 134 3.73 -0.19 -1.93
CA SER A 134 3.94 -0.55 -3.34
C SER A 134 2.64 -0.99 -4.04
N SER A 135 1.84 -1.85 -3.41
CA SER A 135 0.53 -2.30 -3.93
C SER A 135 -0.45 -1.16 -4.21
N LYS A 136 -0.39 -0.07 -3.43
CA LYS A 136 -1.20 1.14 -3.63
C LYS A 136 -0.72 1.94 -4.83
N PHE A 137 0.59 2.01 -5.05
CA PHE A 137 1.18 2.65 -6.23
C PHE A 137 0.82 1.88 -7.50
N GLN A 138 0.87 0.55 -7.45
CA GLN A 138 0.44 -0.28 -8.58
C GLN A 138 -1.01 -0.01 -8.96
N ALA A 139 -1.92 -0.05 -7.98
CA ALA A 139 -3.32 0.28 -8.18
C ALA A 139 -3.52 1.69 -8.75
N CYS A 140 -2.86 2.70 -8.18
CA CYS A 140 -2.90 4.08 -8.65
C CYS A 140 -2.55 4.20 -10.14
N CYS A 141 -1.47 3.55 -10.57
CA CYS A 141 -1.00 3.63 -11.95
C CYS A 141 -1.91 2.87 -12.93
N ILE A 142 -2.36 1.68 -12.56
CA ILE A 142 -3.30 0.88 -13.38
C ILE A 142 -4.62 1.64 -13.54
N ASN A 143 -5.14 2.20 -12.45
CA ASN A 143 -6.36 3.00 -12.46
C ASN A 143 -6.20 4.24 -13.35
N PHE A 144 -5.03 4.88 -13.33
CA PHE A 144 -4.74 6.04 -14.16
C PHE A 144 -4.76 5.66 -15.64
N ASP A 145 -4.04 4.61 -16.04
CA ASP A 145 -4.00 4.12 -17.43
C ASP A 145 -5.40 3.76 -17.92
N ARG A 146 -6.18 3.05 -17.08
CA ARG A 146 -7.56 2.69 -17.39
C ARG A 146 -8.40 3.95 -17.61
N PHE A 147 -8.40 4.88 -16.67
CA PHE A 147 -9.22 6.08 -16.72
C PHE A 147 -8.88 6.98 -17.92
N ILE A 148 -7.60 7.26 -18.15
CA ILE A 148 -7.19 8.12 -19.28
C ILE A 148 -7.56 7.49 -20.63
N SER A 149 -7.48 6.16 -20.73
CA SER A 149 -7.82 5.41 -21.93
C SER A 149 -9.33 5.35 -22.18
N THR A 150 -10.14 5.17 -21.13
CA THR A 150 -11.61 5.08 -21.26
C THR A 150 -12.26 6.44 -21.47
N GLU A 151 -11.82 7.47 -20.73
CA GLU A 151 -12.48 8.78 -20.76
C GLU A 151 -12.01 9.69 -21.91
N PHE A 152 -10.83 9.44 -22.48
CA PHE A 152 -10.28 10.29 -23.52
C PHE A 152 -9.98 9.53 -24.80
N ASP A 153 -8.83 8.86 -24.86
CA ASP A 153 -8.36 8.16 -26.05
C ASP A 153 -7.23 7.22 -25.63
N THR A 154 -7.24 5.99 -26.16
CA THR A 154 -6.24 4.96 -25.87
C THR A 154 -4.83 5.37 -26.26
N ARG A 155 -4.65 6.34 -27.17
CA ARG A 155 -3.33 6.90 -27.51
C ARG A 155 -2.62 7.57 -26.33
N PHE A 156 -3.38 8.02 -25.31
CA PHE A 156 -2.82 8.60 -24.10
C PHE A 156 -2.45 7.54 -23.04
N SER A 157 -2.72 6.27 -23.32
CA SER A 157 -2.33 5.16 -22.47
C SER A 157 -0.83 5.22 -22.13
N ILE A 158 -0.54 4.82 -20.91
CA ILE A 158 0.82 4.65 -20.39
C ILE A 158 1.19 3.16 -20.26
N ARG A 159 0.30 2.25 -20.68
CA ARG A 159 0.46 0.79 -20.58
C ARG A 159 1.77 0.26 -21.16
N ASN A 160 2.21 0.79 -22.29
CA ASN A 160 3.47 0.37 -22.91
C ASN A 160 4.71 0.76 -22.10
N HIS A 161 4.57 1.73 -21.19
CA HIS A 161 5.58 2.12 -20.22
C HIS A 161 5.36 1.47 -18.84
N LEU A 162 4.28 0.69 -18.68
CA LEU A 162 3.96 -0.08 -17.46
C LEU A 162 4.50 -1.50 -17.51
N SER A 163 4.79 -2.04 -18.70
CA SER A 163 5.10 -3.47 -18.94
C SER A 163 6.37 -3.99 -18.28
N VAL A 164 7.16 -3.13 -17.61
CA VAL A 164 8.39 -3.50 -16.88
C VAL A 164 8.49 -2.81 -15.50
N SER A 165 7.51 -1.98 -15.13
CA SER A 165 7.80 -0.82 -14.29
C SER A 165 7.25 -0.87 -12.87
N LEU A 166 7.05 -2.06 -12.33
CA LEU A 166 6.91 -2.35 -10.91
C LEU A 166 7.58 -3.70 -10.58
N GLN A 167 8.54 -4.11 -11.42
CA GLN A 167 9.31 -5.32 -11.20
C GLN A 167 10.16 -5.11 -9.95
N PHE A 168 9.74 -5.72 -8.85
CA PHE A 168 10.67 -6.15 -7.83
C PHE A 168 11.78 -6.90 -8.57
N SER A 169 13.00 -6.35 -8.54
CA SER A 169 14.21 -7.05 -8.95
C SER A 169 14.09 -8.47 -8.45
N SER A 170 14.00 -9.44 -9.37
CA SER A 170 13.81 -10.88 -9.14
C SER A 170 14.21 -11.28 -7.73
N LEU A 171 13.23 -11.28 -6.81
CA LEU A 171 13.49 -11.58 -5.41
C LEU A 171 13.78 -13.07 -5.34
N THR A 172 15.04 -13.41 -5.20
CA THR A 172 15.43 -14.78 -4.85
C THR A 172 14.79 -15.14 -3.50
N GLU A 173 14.39 -16.40 -3.27
CA GLU A 173 13.80 -16.84 -1.98
C GLU A 173 14.55 -16.36 -0.71
N PRO A 174 15.89 -16.18 -0.70
CA PRO A 174 16.61 -15.56 0.40
C PRO A 174 16.28 -14.07 0.62
N GLN A 175 16.05 -13.30 -0.45
CA GLN A 175 15.65 -11.88 -0.38
C GLN A 175 14.20 -11.71 0.10
N VAL A 176 13.31 -12.65 -0.24
CA VAL A 176 11.92 -12.68 0.30
C VAL A 176 11.92 -12.93 1.81
N LYS A 177 12.86 -13.74 2.32
CA LYS A 177 13.04 -13.92 3.77
C LYS A 177 13.59 -12.66 4.45
N GLN A 178 14.51 -11.93 3.81
CA GLN A 178 14.98 -10.64 4.32
C GLN A 178 13.89 -9.55 4.33
N LEU A 179 12.95 -9.57 3.38
CA LEU A 179 11.81 -8.63 3.35
C LEU A 179 10.84 -8.82 4.53
N LYS A 180 10.70 -10.04 5.07
CA LYS A 180 9.90 -10.27 6.29
C LYS A 180 10.52 -9.63 7.54
N ASP A 181 11.82 -9.34 7.49
CA ASP A 181 12.58 -8.75 8.60
C ASP A 181 12.81 -7.24 8.42
N MET A 182 12.37 -6.62 7.32
CA MET A 182 12.45 -5.17 7.11
C MET A 182 11.24 -4.45 7.71
N THR A 183 11.08 -4.54 9.04
CA THR A 183 10.10 -3.76 9.80
C THR A 183 10.72 -2.45 10.27
N ASP A 184 11.12 -1.58 9.34
CA ASP A 184 11.69 -0.26 9.65
C ASP A 184 10.79 0.88 9.17
N LEU A 185 9.49 0.61 9.06
CA LEU A 185 8.49 1.62 8.75
C LEU A 185 8.35 2.57 9.95
N PRO A 186 8.40 3.90 9.75
CA PRO A 186 8.16 4.83 10.85
C PRO A 186 6.78 4.61 11.48
N LYS A 187 6.71 4.69 12.81
CA LYS A 187 5.49 4.41 13.58
C LYS A 187 4.30 5.27 13.18
N ASN A 188 4.53 6.52 12.76
CA ASN A 188 3.47 7.40 12.30
C ASN A 188 2.87 6.90 10.98
N ILE A 189 3.70 6.44 10.05
CA ILE A 189 3.23 5.85 8.78
C ILE A 189 2.52 4.53 9.05
N GLU A 190 3.07 3.66 9.91
CA GLU A 190 2.41 2.41 10.31
C GLU A 190 1.03 2.67 10.93
N ALA A 191 0.95 3.64 11.85
CA ALA A 191 -0.29 4.03 12.50
C ALA A 191 -1.30 4.62 11.51
N TYR A 192 -0.84 5.49 10.60
CA TYR A 192 -1.69 6.05 9.55
C TYR A 192 -2.24 4.94 8.63
N ILE A 193 -1.38 4.02 8.15
CA ILE A 193 -1.79 2.92 7.27
C ILE A 193 -2.87 2.10 7.96
N LYS A 194 -2.63 1.74 9.23
CA LYS A 194 -3.58 0.95 10.01
C LYS A 194 -4.90 1.71 10.22
N ASP A 195 -4.84 2.96 10.66
CA ASP A 195 -6.04 3.77 10.92
C ASP A 195 -6.86 4.01 9.65
N PHE A 196 -6.20 4.19 8.50
CA PHE A 196 -6.86 4.32 7.21
C PHE A 196 -7.51 3.00 6.79
N ASP A 197 -6.74 1.90 6.80
CA ASP A 197 -7.21 0.57 6.40
C ASP A 197 -8.38 0.08 7.28
N ASP A 198 -8.32 0.30 8.61
CA ASP A 198 -9.36 -0.13 9.57
C ASP A 198 -10.69 0.62 9.38
N LYS A 199 -10.68 1.80 8.74
CA LYS A 199 -11.90 2.60 8.46
C LYS A 199 -12.58 2.21 7.15
N LEU A 200 -11.93 1.41 6.31
CA LEU A 200 -12.46 1.08 5.00
C LEU A 200 -13.51 -0.05 5.08
N PRO A 201 -14.59 0.06 4.30
CA PRO A 201 -15.45 -1.09 4.02
C PRO A 201 -14.64 -2.26 3.42
N GLN A 202 -15.02 -3.48 3.77
CA GLN A 202 -14.28 -4.68 3.37
C GLN A 202 -14.19 -4.84 1.84
N ASP A 203 -15.26 -4.53 1.12
CA ASP A 203 -15.33 -4.55 -0.35
C ASP A 203 -14.34 -3.58 -1.00
N VAL A 204 -14.15 -2.40 -0.40
CA VAL A 204 -13.14 -1.42 -0.84
C VAL A 204 -11.73 -1.92 -0.52
N TYR A 205 -11.52 -2.48 0.67
CA TYR A 205 -10.21 -2.98 1.09
C TYR A 205 -9.68 -4.13 0.21
N GLU A 206 -10.58 -5.02 -0.20
CA GLU A 206 -10.30 -6.18 -1.05
C GLU A 206 -10.18 -5.79 -2.54
N SER A 207 -10.68 -4.61 -2.93
CA SER A 207 -10.67 -4.18 -4.32
C SER A 207 -9.24 -4.07 -4.90
N PRO A 208 -8.99 -4.61 -6.10
CA PRO A 208 -7.72 -4.43 -6.81
C PRO A 208 -7.49 -2.97 -7.24
N ASN A 209 -8.55 -2.17 -7.32
CA ASN A 209 -8.47 -0.74 -7.58
C ASN A 209 -7.99 0.03 -6.35
N TYR A 210 -8.15 -0.52 -5.14
CA TYR A 210 -7.62 0.07 -3.92
C TYR A 210 -6.16 -0.34 -3.68
N ALA A 211 -5.85 -1.62 -3.85
CA ALA A 211 -4.51 -2.17 -3.74
C ALA A 211 -4.34 -3.36 -4.69
N TYR A 212 -3.41 -3.25 -5.64
CA TYR A 212 -3.14 -4.33 -6.59
C TYR A 212 -2.07 -5.25 -5.99
N ARG A 213 -2.47 -6.48 -5.69
CA ARG A 213 -1.65 -7.48 -4.97
C ARG A 213 -1.33 -8.62 -5.94
N VAL A 214 -0.05 -8.95 -6.09
CA VAL A 214 0.42 -10.00 -7.00
C VAL A 214 1.14 -11.09 -6.21
N PHE A 215 0.83 -12.35 -6.50
CA PHE A 215 1.56 -13.50 -5.96
C PHE A 215 2.45 -14.10 -7.04
N PHE A 216 3.73 -14.24 -6.70
CA PHE A 216 4.64 -15.05 -7.48
C PHE A 216 4.66 -16.46 -6.90
N VAL A 217 4.10 -17.39 -7.65
CA VAL A 217 4.18 -18.81 -7.32
C VAL A 217 5.18 -19.44 -8.29
N GLY A 218 6.27 -19.98 -7.75
CA GLY A 218 7.22 -20.75 -8.54
C GLY A 218 6.51 -21.97 -9.14
N LYS A 219 6.44 -22.05 -10.47
CA LYS A 219 5.89 -23.22 -11.17
C LYS A 219 7.04 -24.08 -11.67
N SER A 220 7.18 -25.29 -11.13
CA SER A 220 8.08 -26.30 -11.69
C SER A 220 7.52 -26.79 -13.02
N VAL A 221 8.27 -26.58 -14.10
CA VAL A 221 7.92 -27.08 -15.43
C VAL A 221 8.37 -28.53 -15.56
N ASN A 222 7.43 -29.45 -15.79
CA ASN A 222 7.68 -30.89 -15.86
C ASN A 222 8.12 -31.40 -17.26
N HIS A 223 8.24 -30.52 -18.27
CA HIS A 223 8.62 -30.90 -19.63
C HIS A 223 9.71 -30.01 -20.23
N LYS A 224 10.77 -30.63 -20.77
CA LYS A 224 11.79 -29.95 -21.59
C LYS A 224 11.13 -29.37 -22.84
N GLY A 225 11.24 -28.05 -23.05
CA GLY A 225 10.82 -27.38 -24.28
C GLY A 225 9.59 -26.47 -24.18
N GLN A 226 8.93 -26.37 -23.02
CA GLN A 226 8.13 -25.16 -22.76
C GLN A 226 9.11 -24.01 -22.58
N ALA A 227 9.11 -23.07 -23.52
CA ALA A 227 9.87 -21.83 -23.40
C ALA A 227 9.61 -21.19 -22.02
N ASP A 228 10.67 -20.62 -21.45
CA ASP A 228 10.73 -19.90 -20.17
C ASP A 228 9.69 -18.75 -20.10
N LYS A 229 8.40 -19.05 -20.00
CA LYS A 229 7.39 -18.09 -19.58
C LYS A 229 7.55 -17.93 -18.08
N VAL A 230 8.46 -17.03 -17.70
CA VAL A 230 8.88 -16.74 -16.32
C VAL A 230 7.70 -16.27 -15.43
N ILE A 231 6.60 -15.80 -16.02
CA ILE A 231 5.43 -15.30 -15.28
C ILE A 231 4.14 -15.79 -15.96
N SER A 232 3.31 -16.53 -15.22
CA SER A 232 1.93 -16.84 -15.60
C SER A 232 0.96 -16.03 -14.75
N PHE A 233 0.16 -15.16 -15.38
CA PHE A 233 -0.93 -14.45 -14.70
C PHE A 233 -2.10 -15.41 -14.47
N ILE A 234 -2.47 -15.60 -13.21
CA ILE A 234 -3.66 -16.34 -12.80
C ILE A 234 -4.73 -15.29 -12.48
N SER A 235 -5.91 -15.41 -13.10
CA SER A 235 -7.04 -14.51 -12.81
C SER A 235 -7.50 -14.72 -11.37
N ALA A 236 -7.92 -13.65 -10.67
CA ALA A 236 -8.44 -13.73 -9.32
C ALA A 236 -9.68 -14.63 -9.20
N ASP A 237 -10.43 -14.78 -10.29
CA ASP A 237 -11.65 -15.60 -10.38
C ASP A 237 -11.37 -17.07 -10.75
N SER A 238 -10.10 -17.47 -10.89
CA SER A 238 -9.78 -18.84 -11.25
C SER A 238 -9.86 -19.76 -10.02
N PRO A 239 -10.24 -21.05 -10.18
CA PRO A 239 -10.23 -22.03 -9.09
C PRO A 239 -8.87 -22.14 -8.38
N GLU A 240 -7.79 -21.94 -9.13
CA GLU A 240 -6.42 -21.89 -8.62
C GLU A 240 -6.15 -20.65 -7.74
N ALA A 241 -6.80 -19.52 -8.03
CA ALA A 241 -6.72 -18.29 -7.23
C ALA A 241 -7.55 -18.36 -5.95
N GLU A 242 -8.67 -19.09 -5.90
CA GLU A 242 -9.44 -19.29 -4.66
C GLU A 242 -8.62 -20.02 -3.57
N GLY A 243 -7.83 -21.02 -3.96
CA GLY A 243 -6.90 -21.72 -3.06
C GLY A 243 -5.77 -20.80 -2.57
N LEU A 244 -5.29 -19.91 -3.44
CA LEU A 244 -4.26 -18.92 -3.10
C LEU A 244 -4.80 -17.79 -2.20
N ASN A 245 -6.03 -17.33 -2.42
CA ASN A 245 -6.73 -16.38 -1.54
C ASN A 245 -6.99 -16.96 -0.15
N LYS A 246 -7.34 -18.25 -0.03
CA LYS A 246 -7.38 -18.95 1.27
C LYS A 246 -6.02 -19.00 1.94
N SER A 247 -4.94 -19.21 1.18
CA SER A 247 -3.58 -19.10 1.72
C SER A 247 -3.18 -17.67 2.10
N TYR A 248 -3.80 -16.64 1.50
CA TYR A 248 -3.68 -15.24 1.92
C TYR A 248 -4.34 -14.98 3.28
N CYS A 249 -5.53 -15.55 3.53
CA CYS A 249 -6.13 -15.57 4.87
C CYS A 249 -5.21 -16.28 5.87
N LEU A 250 -4.54 -17.36 5.47
CA LEU A 250 -3.59 -18.10 6.32
C LEU A 250 -2.23 -17.40 6.53
N ILE A 251 -1.85 -16.39 5.72
CA ILE A 251 -0.61 -15.63 5.94
C ILE A 251 -0.86 -14.43 6.89
N LYS A 252 -2.07 -13.85 6.91
CA LYS A 252 -2.47 -12.84 7.91
C LYS A 252 -3.04 -13.43 9.20
N GLU A 253 -3.56 -14.64 9.16
CA GLU A 253 -4.01 -15.40 10.32
C GLU A 253 -3.37 -16.80 10.35
N GLN A 254 -2.04 -16.89 10.30
CA GLN A 254 -1.44 -17.98 11.06
C GLN A 254 -1.63 -17.59 12.52
N GLU A 255 -2.73 -18.06 13.10
CA GLU A 255 -2.93 -18.05 14.54
C GLU A 255 -1.64 -18.59 15.17
N LYS A 256 -0.83 -17.68 15.73
CA LYS A 256 0.48 -18.04 16.30
C LYS A 256 0.23 -19.18 17.25
N LYS A 257 0.94 -20.30 17.10
CA LYS A 257 0.72 -21.49 17.92
C LYS A 257 0.68 -21.09 19.39
N LYS A 258 -0.47 -21.36 20.01
CA LYS A 258 -0.77 -21.01 21.39
C LYS A 258 -0.52 -22.22 22.26
N TYR A 259 0.29 -22.05 23.28
CA TYR A 259 0.56 -23.10 24.25
C TYR A 259 -0.05 -22.75 25.60
N LEU A 260 -0.68 -23.76 26.19
CA LEU A 260 -1.00 -23.75 27.59
C LEU A 260 0.28 -23.95 28.42
N PRO A 261 0.32 -23.42 29.66
CA PRO A 261 1.42 -23.69 30.59
C PRO A 261 1.76 -25.17 30.72
N LYS A 262 0.74 -26.04 30.70
CA LYS A 262 0.89 -27.50 30.72
C LYS A 262 1.73 -28.02 29.55
N GLN A 263 1.40 -27.57 28.35
CA GLN A 263 2.06 -28.00 27.11
C GLN A 263 3.51 -27.56 27.10
N ILE A 264 3.82 -26.36 27.59
CA ILE A 264 5.20 -25.88 27.66
C ILE A 264 6.02 -26.70 28.65
N VAL A 265 5.49 -26.98 29.84
CA VAL A 265 6.18 -27.82 30.84
C VAL A 265 6.42 -29.24 30.30
N GLU A 266 5.46 -29.82 29.59
CA GLU A 266 5.61 -31.14 28.94
C GLU A 266 6.65 -31.12 27.81
N MET A 267 6.68 -30.06 27.00
CA MET A 267 7.69 -29.88 25.95
C MET A 267 9.10 -29.77 26.54
N MET A 268 9.28 -28.98 27.60
CA MET A 268 10.58 -28.84 28.27
C MET A 268 11.03 -30.16 28.91
N LYS A 269 10.11 -30.95 29.48
CA LYS A 269 10.42 -32.30 29.98
C LYS A 269 10.87 -33.25 28.86
N LYS A 270 10.23 -33.20 27.69
CA LYS A 270 10.64 -33.98 26.50
C LYS A 270 12.01 -33.56 25.98
N GLU A 271 12.36 -32.27 26.10
CA GLU A 271 13.68 -31.74 25.72
C GLU A 271 14.80 -32.08 26.74
N GLY A 272 14.48 -32.72 27.87
CA GLY A 272 15.46 -33.23 28.83
C GLY A 272 15.50 -32.51 30.19
N TYR A 273 14.73 -31.44 30.37
CA TYR A 273 14.63 -30.69 31.63
C TYR A 273 13.66 -31.39 32.59
N LYS A 274 14.10 -32.47 33.24
CA LYS A 274 13.23 -33.38 34.00
C LYS A 274 12.64 -32.78 35.29
N LYS A 275 13.28 -31.77 35.89
CA LYS A 275 12.86 -31.14 37.15
C LYS A 275 11.95 -29.92 36.96
N ILE A 276 11.70 -29.50 35.71
CA ILE A 276 10.77 -28.41 35.44
C ILE A 276 9.35 -28.79 35.89
N ASN A 277 8.67 -27.86 36.58
CA ASN A 277 7.30 -27.99 37.02
C ASN A 277 6.57 -26.66 36.85
N TYR A 278 5.27 -26.60 37.15
CA TYR A 278 4.47 -25.38 37.02
C TYR A 278 4.97 -24.22 37.86
N HIS A 279 5.56 -24.49 39.03
CA HIS A 279 6.12 -23.46 39.89
C HIS A 279 7.34 -22.80 39.21
N HIS A 280 8.25 -23.59 38.64
CA HIS A 280 9.40 -23.08 37.88
C HIS A 280 8.97 -22.27 36.66
N PHE A 281 7.97 -22.75 35.91
CA PHE A 281 7.39 -22.00 34.81
C PHE A 281 6.79 -20.67 35.29
N ALA A 282 6.08 -20.67 36.43
CA ALA A 282 5.50 -19.48 37.02
C ALA A 282 6.53 -18.45 37.49
N CYS A 283 7.62 -18.90 38.09
CA CYS A 283 8.74 -18.04 38.45
C CYS A 283 9.39 -17.42 37.21
N CYS A 284 9.65 -18.23 36.19
CA CYS A 284 10.26 -17.78 34.94
C CYS A 284 9.46 -16.65 34.28
N TRP A 285 8.16 -16.86 34.02
CA TRP A 285 7.38 -15.83 33.33
C TRP A 285 7.16 -14.57 34.19
N LYS A 286 7.17 -14.68 35.52
CA LYS A 286 7.13 -13.52 36.42
C LYS A 286 8.44 -12.72 36.41
N GLU A 287 9.59 -13.39 36.41
CA GLU A 287 10.92 -12.76 36.35
C GLU A 287 11.09 -11.94 35.06
N ILE A 288 10.57 -12.45 33.94
CA ILE A 288 10.65 -11.76 32.63
C ILE A 288 9.44 -10.86 32.33
N ASP A 289 8.50 -10.69 33.26
CA ASP A 289 7.25 -9.93 33.04
C ASP A 289 6.50 -10.37 31.76
N GLY A 290 6.35 -11.69 31.59
CA GLY A 290 5.91 -12.32 30.33
C GLY A 290 4.44 -12.08 29.97
N LYS A 291 3.64 -11.54 30.90
CA LYS A 291 2.24 -11.14 30.65
C LYS A 291 2.10 -9.70 30.17
N ASN A 292 3.19 -8.96 30.06
CA ASN A 292 3.19 -7.60 29.56
C ASN A 292 2.78 -7.57 28.08
N PRO A 293 1.70 -6.85 27.71
CA PRO A 293 1.23 -6.74 26.33
C PRO A 293 2.30 -6.23 25.34
N GLN A 294 3.24 -5.40 25.81
CA GLN A 294 4.30 -4.84 24.97
C GLN A 294 5.32 -5.89 24.52
N LYS A 295 5.51 -6.97 25.29
CA LYS A 295 6.49 -8.04 24.98
C LYS A 295 5.95 -9.06 23.97
N LYS A 296 4.65 -9.03 23.67
CA LYS A 296 4.00 -9.91 22.68
C LYS A 296 4.29 -11.41 22.90
N LEU A 297 4.43 -11.86 24.16
CA LEU A 297 4.78 -13.23 24.54
C LEU A 297 3.55 -14.15 24.76
N GLY A 298 2.35 -13.58 24.80
CA GLY A 298 1.11 -14.32 24.98
C GLY A 298 -0.12 -13.44 24.82
N VAL A 299 -1.30 -14.03 25.01
CA VAL A 299 -2.59 -13.35 24.93
C VAL A 299 -3.58 -13.94 25.94
N LEU A 300 -4.46 -13.11 26.47
CA LEU A 300 -5.58 -13.53 27.31
C LEU A 300 -6.77 -13.87 26.40
N ILE A 301 -7.31 -15.09 26.50
CA ILE A 301 -8.48 -15.53 25.71
C ILE A 301 -9.66 -15.76 26.65
N GLY A 302 -10.81 -15.18 26.29
CA GLY A 302 -12.07 -15.33 27.01
C GLY A 302 -12.02 -14.83 28.46
N GLU A 303 -11.15 -13.85 28.75
CA GLU A 303 -10.92 -13.23 30.08
C GLU A 303 -10.53 -14.19 31.22
N ARG A 304 -10.36 -15.48 30.93
CA ARG A 304 -10.15 -16.54 31.95
C ARG A 304 -8.79 -17.18 31.86
N GLN A 305 -8.19 -17.29 30.67
CA GLN A 305 -7.00 -18.11 30.48
C GLN A 305 -5.96 -17.46 29.58
N TRP A 306 -4.71 -17.46 30.06
CA TRP A 306 -3.57 -16.93 29.34
C TRP A 306 -2.93 -18.00 28.48
N PHE A 307 -2.72 -17.68 27.20
CA PHE A 307 -2.04 -18.50 26.23
C PHE A 307 -0.70 -17.89 25.86
N TRP A 308 0.30 -18.72 25.66
CA TRP A 308 1.67 -18.29 25.36
C TRP A 308 2.01 -18.54 23.89
N TYR A 309 2.78 -17.64 23.29
CA TYR A 309 3.29 -17.80 21.94
C TYR A 309 4.68 -18.47 21.94
N ASP A 310 5.13 -18.99 20.79
CA ASP A 310 6.44 -19.65 20.62
C ASP A 310 7.63 -18.86 21.19
N GLY A 311 7.55 -17.52 21.19
CA GLY A 311 8.60 -16.63 21.72
C GLY A 311 8.94 -16.83 23.19
N ILE A 312 8.08 -17.48 23.99
CA ILE A 312 8.38 -17.81 25.40
C ILE A 312 9.34 -18.99 25.54
N LEU A 313 9.42 -19.88 24.55
CA LEU A 313 10.15 -21.15 24.66
C LEU A 313 11.67 -20.94 24.84
N PRO A 314 12.35 -20.06 24.08
CA PRO A 314 13.76 -19.78 24.30
C PRO A 314 14.06 -19.25 25.71
N LEU A 315 13.21 -18.36 26.24
CA LEU A 315 13.36 -17.75 27.55
C LEU A 315 13.26 -18.79 28.68
N ILE A 316 12.36 -19.76 28.51
CA ILE A 316 12.20 -20.85 29.47
C ILE A 316 13.38 -21.82 29.40
N ARG A 317 13.92 -22.10 28.20
CA ARG A 317 15.13 -22.91 28.07
C ARG A 317 16.32 -22.26 28.78
N GLU A 318 16.50 -20.95 28.62
CA GLU A 318 17.55 -20.20 29.34
C GLU A 318 17.35 -20.27 30.85
N TYR A 319 16.12 -20.10 31.33
CA TYR A 319 15.79 -20.23 32.75
C TYR A 319 16.08 -21.65 33.28
N CYS A 320 15.75 -22.69 32.51
CA CYS A 320 16.02 -24.08 32.92
C CYS A 320 17.52 -24.39 32.96
N LYS A 321 18.30 -23.87 32.00
CA LYS A 321 19.77 -23.98 32.01
C LYS A 321 20.39 -23.26 33.21
N LYS A 322 19.95 -22.03 33.48
CA LYS A 322 20.43 -21.21 34.62
C LYS A 322 20.17 -21.89 35.97
N ASN A 323 19.00 -22.54 36.11
CA ASN A 323 18.57 -23.17 37.36
C ASN A 323 18.84 -24.69 37.43
N LYS A 324 19.54 -25.27 36.43
CA LYS A 324 19.87 -26.71 36.34
C LYS A 324 18.65 -27.63 36.55
N LEU A 325 17.55 -27.29 35.87
CA LEU A 325 16.26 -27.99 35.93
C LEU A 325 16.18 -29.19 34.98
#